data_AF-A0A7U3ZQ28-F1
#
_entry.id   AF-A0A7U3ZQ28-F1
#
_cell.length_a   1.000
_cell.length_b   1.000
_cell.length_c   1.000
_cell.angle_alpha   90.00
_cell.angle_beta   90.00
_cell.angle_gamma   90.00
#
_symmetry.space_group_name_H-M   'P 1'
#
loop_
_entity.id
_entity.type
_entity.pdbx_description
1 polymer ?
#
loop_
_entity_poly.entity_id
_entity_poly.type
_entity_poly.pdbx_seq_one_letter_code
_entity_poly.pdbx_strand_id
1 'polypeptide(L)'
;MNTIYIRTLKRAEHTVFCVTDGQKTYYDPQFDKYIPYSSGQQVKRSLIDSLCEAINQTPSPTTFLFDVNKQKGLDEGEVYGTCDPTYADQLFGGWMKAAKGGKDRTLKRRSPLSISAMRALHPLLAGTTRENMTFDRSERSNNEVIVRDEKGNKLSEEDIISFLEGKDRSLSRKWIKPSNKATGLFVADIAIDLRRLFSVTINSFEPEMADSTIEKLKSEGWIESKNVFGPCLVAPKTLRDEWIKGLAKAIIDWKITSNQARTFSLMDTLALSISDNANLIAGSIRAKLSEEDSDKAEPIIDESLKGVDTFITLQAGGYIRTKGEKVNALETAEAKLIELLSAFDYENQLK
;
A
#
# COMPACT_ATOMS: atom_id res chain seq x y z
N MET A 1 14.87 17.43 13.86
CA MET A 1 14.26 16.14 13.46
C MET A 1 14.32 16.05 11.94
N ASN A 2 14.91 14.99 11.38
CA ASN A 2 15.06 14.83 9.92
C ASN A 2 14.18 13.73 9.33
N THR A 3 13.74 12.79 10.17
CA THR A 3 12.94 11.65 9.77
C THR A 3 11.79 11.49 10.76
N ILE A 4 10.59 11.25 10.24
CA ILE A 4 9.43 10.85 11.05
C ILE A 4 9.22 9.36 10.81
N TYR A 5 9.13 8.60 11.89
CA TYR A 5 8.77 7.19 11.87
C TYR A 5 7.32 7.05 12.31
N ILE A 6 6.62 6.13 11.65
CA ILE A 6 5.22 5.82 11.92
C ILE A 6 5.08 4.31 11.97
N ARG A 7 4.38 3.80 12.97
CA ARG A 7 4.00 2.39 13.08
C ARG A 7 2.51 2.30 13.27
N THR A 8 1.85 1.56 12.38
CA THR A 8 0.40 1.35 12.42
C THR A 8 0.10 -0.09 12.79
N LEU A 9 -0.80 -0.30 13.74
CA LEU A 9 -1.41 -1.59 14.02
C LEU A 9 -2.75 -1.67 13.30
N LYS A 10 -2.87 -2.61 12.37
CA LYS A 10 -4.10 -2.91 11.65
C LYS A 10 -4.64 -4.28 12.02
N ARG A 11 -5.97 -4.40 12.12
CA ARG A 11 -6.67 -5.68 12.13
C ARG A 11 -7.07 -6.00 10.69
N ALA A 12 -6.76 -7.20 10.21
CA ALA A 12 -7.37 -7.72 8.98
C ALA A 12 -8.34 -8.83 9.33
N GLU A 13 -9.50 -8.85 8.67
CA GLU A 13 -10.54 -9.84 8.85
C GLU A 13 -10.93 -10.37 7.46
N HIS A 14 -10.66 -11.66 7.24
CA HIS A 14 -10.98 -12.38 6.00
C HIS A 14 -10.60 -11.63 4.71
N THR A 15 -9.44 -10.99 4.71
CA THR A 15 -8.99 -10.13 3.62
C THR A 15 -8.03 -10.86 2.68
N VAL A 16 -7.94 -10.41 1.42
CA VAL A 16 -6.93 -10.87 0.47
C VAL A 16 -5.93 -9.76 0.18
N PHE A 17 -4.67 -9.98 0.55
CA PHE A 17 -3.61 -9.03 0.26
C PHE A 17 -3.05 -9.14 -1.16
N CYS A 18 -3.30 -10.17 -1.97
CA CYS A 18 -2.81 -10.19 -3.36
C CYS A 18 -3.81 -10.90 -4.28
N VAL A 19 -3.95 -10.43 -5.52
CA VAL A 19 -5.01 -10.92 -6.42
C VAL A 19 -4.48 -11.88 -7.50
N THR A 20 -3.17 -11.89 -7.78
CA THR A 20 -2.61 -12.68 -8.90
C THR A 20 -2.59 -14.18 -8.60
N ASP A 21 -2.12 -14.59 -7.40
CA ASP A 21 -1.98 -16.01 -7.00
C ASP A 21 -2.69 -16.34 -5.67
N GLY A 22 -3.71 -15.55 -5.32
CA GLY A 22 -4.41 -15.64 -4.03
C GLY A 22 -3.64 -14.97 -2.89
N GLN A 23 -3.93 -15.38 -1.65
CA GLN A 23 -3.35 -14.74 -0.45
C GLN A 23 -1.85 -15.01 -0.34
N LYS A 24 -1.07 -13.93 -0.41
CA LYS A 24 0.38 -13.97 -0.24
C LYS A 24 0.76 -14.38 1.19
N THR A 25 1.68 -15.33 1.31
CA THR A 25 2.20 -15.83 2.60
C THR A 25 3.73 -16.00 2.56
N TYR A 26 4.36 -15.99 3.72
CA TYR A 26 5.72 -16.51 3.92
C TYR A 26 5.69 -17.60 5.01
N TYR A 27 6.69 -18.49 5.02
CA TYR A 27 6.83 -19.51 6.05
C TYR A 27 7.71 -18.98 7.19
N ASP A 28 7.20 -19.04 8.42
CA ASP A 28 7.93 -18.73 9.65
C ASP A 28 8.45 -20.04 10.26
N PRO A 29 9.78 -20.26 10.29
CA PRO A 29 10.34 -21.52 10.77
C PRO A 29 10.36 -21.64 12.30
N GLN A 30 10.25 -20.52 13.03
CA GLN A 30 10.28 -20.54 14.50
C GLN A 30 8.96 -21.05 15.08
N PHE A 31 7.84 -20.66 14.45
CA PHE A 31 6.51 -21.06 14.89
C PHE A 31 5.84 -22.08 13.96
N ASP A 32 6.55 -22.56 12.94
CA ASP A 32 6.10 -23.53 11.94
C ASP A 32 4.75 -23.13 11.28
N LYS A 33 4.65 -21.88 10.80
CA LYS A 33 3.39 -21.31 10.30
C LYS A 33 3.56 -20.55 8.99
N TYR A 34 2.56 -20.65 8.12
CA TYR A 34 2.43 -19.77 6.96
C TYR A 34 1.68 -18.49 7.36
N ILE A 35 2.38 -17.37 7.28
CA ILE A 35 1.91 -16.08 7.74
C ILE A 35 1.56 -15.19 6.54
N PRO A 36 0.35 -14.62 6.48
CA PRO A 36 -0.01 -13.71 5.41
C PRO A 36 0.73 -12.37 5.54
N TYR A 37 0.99 -11.70 4.42
CA TYR A 37 1.53 -10.35 4.42
C TYR A 37 1.16 -9.58 3.15
N SER A 38 1.22 -8.25 3.21
CA SER A 38 1.17 -7.37 2.04
C SER A 38 2.56 -6.76 1.81
N SER A 39 3.01 -6.72 0.55
CA SER A 39 4.33 -6.16 0.23
C SER A 39 4.36 -4.65 0.44
N GLY A 40 5.54 -4.09 0.74
CA GLY A 40 5.68 -2.64 0.87
C GLY A 40 5.30 -1.88 -0.41
N GLN A 41 5.46 -2.49 -1.58
CA GLN A 41 5.01 -1.91 -2.85
C GLN A 41 3.49 -1.78 -2.94
N GLN A 42 2.76 -2.77 -2.43
CA GLN A 42 1.31 -2.70 -2.41
C GLN A 42 0.80 -1.67 -1.41
N VAL A 43 1.37 -1.65 -0.19
CA VAL A 43 1.05 -0.63 0.81
C VAL A 43 1.33 0.76 0.23
N LYS A 44 2.48 0.94 -0.43
CA LYS A 44 2.84 2.18 -1.10
C LYS A 44 1.84 2.57 -2.18
N ARG A 45 1.42 1.66 -3.05
CA ARG A 45 0.40 1.93 -4.07
C ARG A 45 -0.90 2.41 -3.43
N SER A 46 -1.40 1.68 -2.44
CA SER A 46 -2.62 2.06 -1.69
C SER A 46 -2.51 3.44 -1.04
N LEU A 47 -1.35 3.77 -0.46
CA LEU A 47 -1.09 5.07 0.14
C LEU A 47 -1.08 6.18 -0.91
N ILE A 48 -0.38 5.98 -2.03
CA ILE A 48 -0.30 6.97 -3.11
C ILE A 48 -1.66 7.19 -3.78
N ASP A 49 -2.44 6.12 -4.00
CA ASP A 49 -3.82 6.23 -4.51
C ASP A 49 -4.69 7.06 -3.54
N SER A 50 -4.59 6.79 -2.24
CA SER A 50 -5.32 7.54 -1.19
C SER A 50 -4.89 9.01 -1.12
N LEU A 51 -3.61 9.29 -1.35
CA LEU A 51 -3.08 10.65 -1.42
C LEU A 51 -3.67 11.40 -2.61
N CYS A 52 -3.61 10.82 -3.81
CA CYS A 52 -4.15 11.45 -5.02
C CYS A 52 -5.65 11.75 -4.89
N GLU A 53 -6.41 10.84 -4.28
CA GLU A 53 -7.82 11.06 -3.95
C GLU A 53 -8.00 12.21 -2.95
N ALA A 54 -7.19 12.25 -1.88
CA ALA A 54 -7.28 13.27 -0.83
C ALA A 54 -6.98 14.70 -1.34
N ILE A 55 -6.09 14.85 -2.32
CA ILE A 55 -5.75 16.14 -2.94
C ILE A 55 -6.50 16.38 -4.27
N ASN A 56 -7.38 15.46 -4.67
CA ASN A 56 -8.11 15.52 -5.93
C ASN A 56 -7.19 15.73 -7.16
N GLN A 57 -6.01 15.09 -7.16
CA GLN A 57 -5.06 15.14 -8.28
C GLN A 57 -5.13 13.83 -9.06
N THR A 58 -5.24 13.93 -10.39
CA THR A 58 -5.09 12.76 -11.26
C THR A 58 -3.63 12.30 -11.23
N PRO A 59 -3.35 11.01 -10.97
CA PRO A 59 -1.98 10.49 -10.99
C PRO A 59 -1.27 10.77 -12.33
N SER A 60 0.06 10.88 -12.28
CA SER A 60 0.87 11.07 -13.48
C SER A 60 0.54 10.02 -14.55
N PRO A 61 0.41 10.45 -15.83
CA PRO A 61 0.35 9.52 -16.95
C PRO A 61 1.51 8.52 -16.93
N THR A 62 1.22 7.29 -17.34
CA THR A 62 2.21 6.21 -17.48
C THR A 62 2.23 5.77 -18.94
N THR A 63 3.42 5.72 -19.52
CA THR A 63 3.63 5.22 -20.88
C THR A 63 3.96 3.74 -20.82
N PHE A 64 3.18 2.91 -21.50
CA PHE A 64 3.42 1.48 -21.67
C PHE A 64 3.95 1.23 -23.08
N LEU A 65 5.14 0.65 -23.19
CA LEU A 65 5.70 0.22 -24.47
C LEU A 65 5.46 -1.27 -24.67
N PHE A 66 5.20 -1.64 -25.93
CA PHE A 66 5.11 -3.02 -26.37
C PHE A 66 6.00 -3.18 -27.59
N ASP A 67 6.80 -4.23 -27.60
CA ASP A 67 7.67 -4.58 -28.71
C ASP A 67 6.95 -5.55 -29.65
N VAL A 68 7.07 -5.35 -30.96
CA VAL A 68 6.58 -6.33 -31.94
C VAL A 68 7.63 -7.40 -32.12
N ASN A 69 7.29 -8.64 -31.80
CA ASN A 69 8.20 -9.77 -31.92
C ASN A 69 8.27 -10.29 -33.37
N LYS A 70 9.24 -11.17 -33.64
CA LYS A 70 9.48 -11.73 -34.99
C LYS A 70 8.29 -12.53 -35.56
N GLN A 71 7.37 -12.97 -34.70
CA GLN A 71 6.16 -13.72 -35.05
C GLN A 71 4.93 -12.81 -35.24
N LYS A 72 5.12 -11.48 -35.27
CA LYS A 72 4.04 -10.47 -35.29
C LYS A 72 3.14 -10.50 -34.05
N GLY A 73 3.64 -11.03 -32.93
CA GLY A 73 3.03 -10.90 -31.61
C GLY A 73 3.51 -9.65 -30.88
N LEU A 74 2.87 -9.32 -29.75
CA LEU A 74 3.25 -8.23 -28.85
C LEU A 74 3.95 -8.79 -27.62
N ASP A 75 5.16 -8.30 -27.33
CA ASP A 75 5.89 -8.57 -26.09
C ASP A 75 5.86 -7.31 -25.19
N GLU A 76 5.87 -7.48 -23.88
CA GLU A 76 5.92 -6.37 -22.92
C GLU A 76 7.26 -5.62 -23.03
N GLY A 77 7.19 -4.30 -23.25
CA GLY A 77 8.34 -3.39 -23.26
C GLY A 77 8.46 -2.61 -21.95
N GLU A 78 9.20 -1.50 -21.97
CA GLU A 78 9.38 -0.66 -20.79
C GLU A 78 8.09 0.06 -20.35
N VAL A 79 8.03 0.39 -19.07
CA VAL A 79 7.00 1.27 -18.48
C VAL A 79 7.67 2.52 -17.95
N TYR A 80 7.22 3.69 -18.42
CA TYR A 80 7.81 4.98 -18.04
C TYR A 80 6.79 5.89 -17.34
N GLY A 81 7.18 6.41 -16.18
CA GLY A 81 6.55 7.60 -15.59
C GLY A 81 7.04 8.88 -16.28
N THR A 82 6.33 9.97 -16.05
CA THR A 82 6.67 11.30 -16.62
C THR A 82 7.97 11.88 -16.07
N CYS A 83 8.43 11.41 -14.89
CA CYS A 83 9.54 12.00 -14.15
C CYS A 83 9.31 13.49 -13.81
N ASP A 84 8.04 13.86 -13.59
CA ASP A 84 7.59 15.22 -13.31
C ASP A 84 7.11 15.34 -11.85
N PRO A 85 7.81 16.10 -10.99
CA PRO A 85 7.47 16.22 -9.57
C PRO A 85 6.29 17.15 -9.28
N THR A 86 5.65 17.74 -10.30
CA THR A 86 4.36 18.45 -10.14
C THR A 86 3.21 17.48 -9.83
N TYR A 87 3.40 16.18 -10.10
CA TYR A 87 2.51 15.12 -9.69
C TYR A 87 2.94 14.54 -8.34
N ALA A 88 2.03 14.53 -7.37
CA ALA A 88 2.30 14.04 -6.02
C ALA A 88 2.71 12.56 -6.01
N ASP A 89 2.09 11.73 -6.85
CA ASP A 89 2.45 10.31 -6.96
C ASP A 89 3.91 10.11 -7.41
N GLN A 90 4.41 10.98 -8.29
CA GLN A 90 5.82 10.95 -8.72
C GLN A 90 6.73 11.50 -7.62
N LEU A 91 6.38 12.64 -7.01
CA LEU A 91 7.23 13.27 -6.01
C LEU A 91 7.44 12.37 -4.78
N PHE A 92 6.37 11.74 -4.28
CA PHE A 92 6.40 10.89 -3.09
C PHE A 92 6.59 9.41 -3.41
N GLY A 93 6.15 8.94 -4.58
CA GLY A 93 6.38 7.57 -5.04
C GLY A 93 7.78 7.37 -5.62
N GLY A 94 8.40 8.42 -6.15
CA GLY A 94 9.65 8.31 -6.90
C GLY A 94 9.47 7.58 -8.24
N TRP A 95 10.52 7.57 -9.04
CA TRP A 95 10.50 7.01 -10.38
C TRP A 95 11.88 6.48 -10.78
N MET A 96 11.88 5.63 -11.80
CA MET A 96 13.08 5.21 -12.51
C MET A 96 12.73 5.09 -13.99
N LYS A 97 13.43 5.87 -14.83
CA LYS A 97 13.32 5.80 -16.28
C LYS A 97 14.68 5.46 -16.85
N ALA A 98 14.82 4.23 -17.34
CA ALA A 98 16.01 3.75 -18.03
C ALA A 98 15.63 3.46 -19.49
N ALA A 99 16.24 4.18 -20.43
CA ALA A 99 15.98 3.98 -21.85
C ALA A 99 16.69 2.73 -22.39
N LYS A 100 16.01 1.99 -23.27
CA LYS A 100 16.60 0.84 -23.98
C LYS A 100 17.77 1.30 -24.84
N GLY A 101 18.91 0.60 -24.75
CA GLY A 101 20.07 0.84 -25.61
C GLY A 101 21.01 1.97 -25.15
N GLY A 102 20.82 2.52 -23.94
CA GLY A 102 21.83 3.37 -23.27
C GLY A 102 22.12 4.73 -23.92
N LYS A 103 21.27 5.16 -24.86
CA LYS A 103 21.42 6.47 -25.53
C LYS A 103 21.01 7.63 -24.65
N ASP A 104 19.99 7.43 -23.82
CA ASP A 104 19.53 8.43 -22.85
C ASP A 104 20.02 8.08 -21.44
N ARG A 105 20.30 9.12 -20.65
CA ARG A 105 20.68 8.94 -19.24
C ARG A 105 19.50 8.44 -18.44
N THR A 106 19.79 7.57 -17.48
CA THR A 106 18.78 7.07 -16.55
C THR A 106 18.35 8.21 -15.62
N LEU A 107 17.06 8.49 -15.55
CA LEU A 107 16.48 9.43 -14.59
C LEU A 107 15.95 8.63 -13.40
N LYS A 108 16.37 8.99 -12.18
CA LYS A 108 16.02 8.20 -11.00
C LYS A 108 15.82 9.06 -9.77
N ARG A 109 14.62 8.97 -9.20
CA ARG A 109 14.30 9.51 -7.88
C ARG A 109 13.90 8.39 -6.93
N ARG A 110 14.52 8.36 -5.76
CA ARG A 110 14.08 7.48 -4.67
C ARG A 110 12.93 8.15 -3.92
N SER A 111 11.89 7.37 -3.63
CA SER A 111 10.80 7.73 -2.73
C SER A 111 11.33 8.32 -1.42
N PRO A 112 10.86 9.51 -0.97
CA PRO A 112 11.14 10.00 0.38
C PRO A 112 10.42 9.18 1.46
N LEU A 113 9.46 8.33 1.06
CA LEU A 113 8.75 7.39 1.93
C LEU A 113 9.42 6.01 1.84
N SER A 114 9.93 5.52 2.96
CA SER A 114 10.36 4.11 3.11
C SER A 114 9.25 3.34 3.80
N ILE A 115 8.64 2.39 3.10
CA ILE A 115 7.43 1.71 3.54
C ILE A 115 7.73 0.22 3.69
N SER A 116 7.51 -0.34 4.88
CA SER A 116 7.70 -1.76 5.14
C SER A 116 6.60 -2.59 4.48
N ALA A 117 6.81 -3.90 4.38
CA ALA A 117 5.68 -4.80 4.23
C ALA A 117 4.72 -4.64 5.42
N MET A 118 3.42 -4.75 5.16
CA MET A 118 2.45 -4.98 6.22
C MET A 118 2.50 -6.47 6.58
N ARG A 119 3.02 -6.76 7.77
CA ARG A 119 3.31 -8.12 8.25
C ARG A 119 2.58 -8.40 9.55
N ALA A 120 2.45 -9.65 9.94
CA ALA A 120 1.88 -9.98 11.25
C ALA A 120 2.64 -9.27 12.38
N LEU A 121 1.90 -8.80 13.40
CA LEU A 121 2.49 -8.30 14.64
C LEU A 121 3.33 -9.40 15.30
N HIS A 122 2.80 -10.62 15.28
CA HIS A 122 3.46 -11.84 15.72
C HIS A 122 2.92 -13.05 14.94
N PRO A 123 3.71 -14.10 14.64
CA PRO A 123 3.25 -15.30 13.93
C PRO A 123 2.08 -16.05 14.60
N LEU A 124 1.89 -15.87 15.91
CA LEU A 124 0.78 -16.42 16.69
C LEU A 124 -0.48 -15.54 16.70
N LEU A 125 -0.41 -14.32 16.16
CA LEU A 125 -1.51 -13.33 16.17
C LEU A 125 -2.10 -13.09 14.78
N ALA A 126 -1.65 -13.83 13.77
CA ALA A 126 -2.18 -13.77 12.43
C ALA A 126 -2.05 -15.13 11.74
N GLY A 127 -2.89 -15.37 10.75
CA GLY A 127 -2.88 -16.61 9.99
C GLY A 127 -3.77 -16.52 8.76
N THR A 128 -3.90 -17.66 8.09
CA THR A 128 -4.83 -17.79 6.96
C THR A 128 -5.97 -18.73 7.30
N THR A 129 -7.16 -18.37 6.88
CA THR A 129 -8.35 -19.24 6.94
C THR A 129 -8.75 -19.63 5.53
N ARG A 130 -8.99 -20.92 5.29
CA ARG A 130 -9.47 -21.41 4.00
C ARG A 130 -10.97 -21.17 3.89
N GLU A 131 -11.40 -20.46 2.86
CA GLU A 131 -12.81 -20.22 2.58
C GLU A 131 -13.21 -20.91 1.26
N ASN A 132 -14.31 -21.66 1.30
CA ASN A 132 -14.95 -22.23 0.11
C ASN A 132 -16.00 -21.24 -0.39
N MET A 133 -16.03 -21.00 -1.71
CA MET A 133 -17.00 -20.08 -2.33
C MET A 133 -17.77 -20.79 -3.44
N THR A 134 -19.04 -20.40 -3.59
CA THR A 134 -19.91 -20.86 -4.69
C THR A 134 -20.33 -19.66 -5.51
N PHE A 135 -20.17 -19.76 -6.83
CA PHE A 135 -20.80 -18.84 -7.76
C PHE A 135 -22.20 -19.37 -8.08
N ASP A 136 -23.21 -18.82 -7.42
CA ASP A 136 -24.61 -19.21 -7.60
C ASP A 136 -25.38 -18.10 -8.32
N ARG A 137 -25.94 -18.43 -9.48
CA ARG A 137 -26.86 -17.56 -10.24
C ARG A 137 -28.17 -18.28 -10.59
N SER A 138 -28.50 -19.34 -9.86
CA SER A 138 -29.68 -20.19 -10.13
C SER A 138 -31.00 -19.42 -10.18
N GLU A 139 -31.12 -18.30 -9.47
CA GLU A 139 -32.32 -17.47 -9.44
C GLU A 139 -32.48 -16.52 -10.65
N ARG A 140 -31.48 -16.44 -11.54
CA ARG A 140 -31.54 -15.58 -12.73
C ARG A 140 -32.10 -16.33 -13.93
N SER A 141 -33.26 -15.91 -14.42
CA SER A 141 -33.95 -16.53 -15.56
C SER A 141 -33.29 -16.27 -16.92
N ASN A 142 -32.35 -15.32 -17.01
CA ASN A 142 -31.69 -14.92 -18.25
C ASN A 142 -30.27 -15.48 -18.42
N ASN A 143 -29.91 -16.54 -17.69
CA ASN A 143 -28.61 -17.19 -17.84
C ASN A 143 -28.56 -18.00 -19.14
N GLU A 144 -27.51 -17.83 -19.95
CA GLU A 144 -27.23 -18.74 -21.07
C GLU A 144 -26.32 -19.89 -20.61
N VAL A 145 -26.74 -21.13 -20.86
CA VAL A 145 -25.95 -22.32 -20.57
C VAL A 145 -25.45 -22.92 -21.89
N ILE A 146 -24.14 -22.86 -22.12
CA ILE A 146 -23.48 -23.46 -23.29
C ILE A 146 -22.68 -24.68 -22.81
N VAL A 147 -23.08 -25.87 -23.23
CA VAL A 147 -22.31 -27.11 -23.05
C VAL A 147 -21.64 -27.47 -24.37
N ARG A 148 -20.36 -27.84 -24.34
CA ARG A 148 -19.58 -28.18 -25.53
C ARG A 148 -19.10 -29.62 -25.48
N ASP A 149 -19.00 -30.26 -26.65
CA ASP A 149 -18.36 -31.56 -26.83
C ASP A 149 -16.82 -31.45 -26.79
N GLU A 150 -16.13 -32.59 -26.93
CA GLU A 150 -14.66 -32.69 -26.93
C GLU A 150 -13.98 -31.93 -28.10
N LYS A 151 -14.73 -31.61 -29.16
CA LYS A 151 -14.27 -30.87 -30.33
C LYS A 151 -14.61 -29.37 -30.23
N GLY A 152 -15.30 -28.95 -29.17
CA GLY A 152 -15.68 -27.57 -28.91
C GLY A 152 -17.03 -27.15 -29.53
N ASN A 153 -17.80 -28.08 -30.11
CA ASN A 153 -19.13 -27.77 -30.68
C ASN A 153 -20.18 -27.65 -29.58
N LYS A 154 -21.13 -26.72 -29.72
CA LYS A 154 -22.25 -26.53 -28.77
C LYS A 154 -23.23 -27.70 -28.89
N LEU A 155 -23.62 -28.29 -27.75
CA LEU A 155 -24.67 -29.31 -27.67
C LEU A 155 -26.07 -28.68 -27.77
N SER A 156 -27.04 -29.48 -28.23
CA SER A 156 -28.47 -29.12 -28.20
C SER A 156 -29.04 -29.21 -26.78
N GLU A 157 -30.19 -28.58 -26.52
CA GLU A 157 -30.85 -28.68 -25.21
C GLU A 157 -31.29 -30.11 -24.88
N GLU A 158 -31.77 -30.84 -25.88
CA GLU A 158 -32.21 -32.24 -25.76
C GLU A 158 -31.05 -33.15 -25.34
N ASP A 159 -29.88 -32.99 -25.95
CA ASP A 159 -28.67 -33.73 -25.58
C ASP A 159 -28.20 -33.39 -24.16
N ILE A 160 -28.32 -32.13 -23.75
CA ILE A 160 -27.97 -31.68 -22.40
C ILE A 160 -28.92 -32.31 -21.37
N ILE A 161 -30.23 -32.31 -21.62
CA ILE A 161 -31.24 -32.89 -20.71
C ILE A 161 -31.01 -34.40 -20.56
N SER A 162 -30.84 -35.11 -21.67
CA SER A 162 -30.52 -36.55 -21.68
C SER A 162 -29.22 -36.84 -20.92
N PHE A 163 -28.18 -36.01 -21.11
CA PHE A 163 -26.93 -36.17 -20.39
C PHE A 163 -27.05 -35.93 -18.88
N LEU A 164 -27.97 -35.08 -18.43
CA LEU A 164 -28.20 -34.77 -17.03
C LEU A 164 -29.16 -35.74 -16.33
N GLU A 165 -29.87 -36.59 -17.07
CA GLU A 165 -30.82 -37.54 -16.50
C GLU A 165 -30.12 -38.47 -15.48
N GLY A 166 -30.70 -38.55 -14.27
CA GLY A 166 -30.14 -39.32 -13.15
C GLY A 166 -28.90 -38.70 -12.48
N LYS A 167 -28.44 -37.51 -12.89
CA LYS A 167 -27.30 -36.80 -12.26
C LYS A 167 -27.79 -35.59 -11.46
N ASP A 168 -27.44 -35.53 -10.18
CA ASP A 168 -27.67 -34.34 -9.34
C ASP A 168 -26.61 -33.26 -9.65
N ARG A 169 -26.85 -32.47 -10.72
CA ARG A 169 -25.90 -31.45 -11.17
C ARG A 169 -26.60 -30.17 -11.61
N SER A 170 -26.26 -29.05 -10.96
CA SER A 170 -26.66 -27.71 -11.38
C SER A 170 -25.67 -27.15 -12.42
N LEU A 171 -26.20 -26.58 -13.52
CA LEU A 171 -25.41 -25.88 -14.54
C LEU A 171 -25.32 -24.36 -14.31
N SER A 172 -26.15 -23.83 -13.41
CA SER A 172 -26.18 -22.40 -13.01
C SER A 172 -25.41 -22.11 -11.72
N ARG A 173 -24.80 -23.14 -11.12
CA ARG A 173 -23.92 -23.07 -9.96
C ARG A 173 -22.53 -23.60 -10.30
N LYS A 174 -21.49 -22.88 -9.89
CA LYS A 174 -20.09 -23.34 -9.99
C LYS A 174 -19.41 -23.24 -8.65
N TRP A 175 -18.74 -24.32 -8.24
CA TRP A 175 -17.78 -24.27 -7.15
C TRP A 175 -16.57 -23.46 -7.58
N ILE A 176 -16.21 -22.45 -6.79
CA ILE A 176 -15.00 -21.68 -6.99
C ILE A 176 -13.89 -22.37 -6.19
N LYS A 177 -12.67 -22.40 -6.74
CA LYS A 177 -11.51 -22.89 -5.99
C LYS A 177 -11.41 -22.13 -4.66
N PRO A 178 -11.27 -22.83 -3.52
CA PRO A 178 -11.13 -22.17 -2.24
C PRO A 178 -9.93 -21.23 -2.25
N SER A 179 -10.09 -20.12 -1.55
CA SER A 179 -9.03 -19.13 -1.40
C SER A 179 -8.71 -18.97 0.08
N ASN A 180 -7.42 -18.86 0.38
CA ASN A 180 -6.99 -18.49 1.72
C ASN A 180 -7.26 -17.00 1.93
N LYS A 181 -7.72 -16.63 3.12
CA LYS A 181 -7.93 -15.25 3.56
C LYS A 181 -7.04 -14.94 4.74
N ALA A 182 -6.42 -13.76 4.75
CA ALA A 182 -5.66 -13.26 5.89
C ALA A 182 -6.59 -12.77 6.99
N THR A 183 -6.28 -13.18 8.22
CA THR A 183 -6.94 -12.71 9.44
C THR A 183 -5.89 -12.49 10.54
N GLY A 184 -6.09 -11.48 11.38
CA GLY A 184 -5.27 -11.23 12.57
C GLY A 184 -4.77 -9.79 12.71
N LEU A 185 -3.71 -9.63 13.50
CA LEU A 185 -3.08 -8.35 13.81
C LEU A 185 -1.81 -8.14 12.98
N PHE A 186 -1.72 -6.99 12.32
CA PHE A 186 -0.67 -6.65 11.38
C PHE A 186 -0.05 -5.30 11.70
N VAL A 187 1.24 -5.17 11.47
CA VAL A 187 1.98 -3.92 11.58
C VAL A 187 2.51 -3.48 10.22
N ALA A 188 2.46 -2.18 9.98
CA ALA A 188 3.13 -1.51 8.87
C ALA A 188 3.92 -0.32 9.42
N ASP A 189 5.16 -0.17 8.95
CA ASP A 189 6.09 0.85 9.37
C ASP A 189 6.41 1.78 8.19
N ILE A 190 6.42 3.09 8.43
CA ILE A 190 6.77 4.12 7.45
C ILE A 190 7.85 5.02 8.04
N ALA A 191 8.88 5.31 7.25
CA ALA A 191 9.84 6.38 7.53
C ALA A 191 9.73 7.46 6.46
N ILE A 192 9.59 8.71 6.89
CA ILE A 192 9.46 9.90 6.03
C ILE A 192 10.75 10.71 6.13
N ASP A 193 11.55 10.77 5.06
CA ASP A 193 12.73 11.64 5.01
C ASP A 193 12.31 13.08 4.66
N LEU A 194 12.24 13.94 5.69
CA LEU A 194 11.79 15.33 5.56
C LEU A 194 12.73 16.13 4.63
N ARG A 195 14.01 15.79 4.57
CA ARG A 195 14.99 16.52 3.76
C ARG A 195 14.74 16.37 2.25
N ARG A 196 14.05 15.30 1.86
CA ARG A 196 13.76 14.96 0.45
C ARG A 196 12.28 15.10 0.08
N LEU A 197 11.40 15.18 1.09
CA LEU A 197 9.96 15.03 0.92
C LEU A 197 9.37 15.95 -0.16
N PHE A 198 9.75 17.23 -0.13
CA PHE A 198 9.29 18.25 -1.07
C PHE A 198 10.41 18.81 -1.96
N SER A 199 11.53 18.10 -2.08
CA SER A 199 12.67 18.58 -2.87
C SER A 199 13.12 17.57 -3.91
N VAL A 200 13.53 18.04 -5.08
CA VAL A 200 14.14 17.26 -6.16
C VAL A 200 15.55 17.75 -6.46
N THR A 201 16.47 16.81 -6.65
CA THR A 201 17.89 17.12 -6.86
C THR A 201 18.11 17.67 -8.28
N ILE A 202 18.94 18.71 -8.44
CA ILE A 202 19.35 19.26 -9.76
C ILE A 202 20.79 18.88 -10.12
N ASN A 203 21.28 17.77 -9.59
CA ASN A 203 22.62 17.25 -9.82
C ASN A 203 22.70 16.67 -11.25
N SER A 204 23.55 17.25 -12.07
CA SER A 204 23.77 16.79 -13.44
C SER A 204 24.50 15.46 -13.53
N PHE A 205 25.21 15.00 -12.50
CA PHE A 205 25.88 13.68 -12.50
C PHE A 205 24.90 12.53 -12.26
N GLU A 206 23.87 12.74 -11.45
CA GLU A 206 22.85 11.75 -11.09
C GLU A 206 21.46 12.41 -11.22
N PRO A 207 20.98 12.62 -12.46
CA PRO A 207 19.79 13.41 -12.70
C PRO A 207 18.53 12.71 -12.20
N GLU A 208 17.71 13.43 -11.43
CA GLU A 208 16.36 12.97 -11.09
C GLU A 208 15.38 13.24 -12.24
N MET A 209 15.60 14.28 -13.05
CA MET A 209 14.68 14.74 -14.08
C MET A 209 15.44 15.37 -15.24
N ALA A 210 14.75 15.65 -16.35
CA ALA A 210 15.33 16.33 -17.50
C ALA A 210 15.54 17.83 -17.23
N ASP A 211 16.50 18.45 -17.91
CA ASP A 211 16.76 19.89 -17.80
C ASP A 211 15.53 20.74 -18.17
N SER A 212 14.74 20.30 -19.15
CA SER A 212 13.47 20.95 -19.50
C SER A 212 12.46 20.93 -18.34
N THR A 213 12.43 19.86 -17.54
CA THR A 213 11.61 19.78 -16.33
C THR A 213 12.13 20.75 -15.27
N ILE A 214 13.45 20.87 -15.10
CA ILE A 214 14.06 21.83 -14.16
C ILE A 214 13.62 23.27 -14.49
N GLU A 215 13.74 23.67 -15.76
CA GLU A 215 13.34 25.02 -16.19
C GLU A 215 11.83 25.25 -16.05
N LYS A 216 11.01 24.22 -16.35
CA LYS A 216 9.56 24.27 -16.08
C LYS A 216 9.30 24.57 -14.61
N LEU A 217 9.88 23.78 -13.69
CA LEU A 217 9.64 23.94 -12.25
C LEU A 217 10.05 25.32 -11.74
N LYS A 218 11.18 25.87 -12.21
CA LYS A 218 11.61 27.23 -11.87
C LYS A 218 10.59 28.28 -12.32
N SER A 219 10.06 28.14 -13.54
CA SER A 219 9.02 29.05 -14.05
C SER A 219 7.67 28.91 -13.32
N GLU A 220 7.40 27.73 -12.75
CA GLU A 220 6.24 27.46 -11.89
C GLU A 220 6.48 27.85 -10.40
N GLY A 221 7.61 28.51 -10.11
CA GLY A 221 7.89 29.07 -8.78
C GLY A 221 8.51 28.12 -7.77
N TRP A 222 9.05 26.97 -8.21
CA TRP A 222 9.87 26.12 -7.33
C TRP A 222 11.13 26.85 -6.89
N ILE A 223 11.51 26.64 -5.64
CA ILE A 223 12.51 27.45 -4.95
C ILE A 223 13.87 26.76 -5.04
N GLU A 224 14.89 27.46 -5.54
CA GLU A 224 16.27 26.99 -5.49
C GLU A 224 16.76 26.94 -4.04
N SER A 225 17.25 25.78 -3.63
CA SER A 225 17.76 25.54 -2.28
C SER A 225 18.95 24.57 -2.32
N LYS A 226 19.46 24.25 -1.13
CA LYS A 226 20.52 23.28 -0.92
C LYS A 226 20.24 22.49 0.35
N ASN A 227 20.25 21.17 0.24
CA ASN A 227 20.18 20.26 1.38
C ASN A 227 21.50 19.49 1.52
N VAL A 228 21.55 18.54 2.45
CA VAL A 228 22.73 17.69 2.70
C VAL A 228 23.15 16.82 1.50
N PHE A 229 22.28 16.68 0.49
CA PHE A 229 22.55 15.93 -0.74
C PHE A 229 23.03 16.81 -1.90
N GLY A 230 22.97 18.14 -1.76
CA GLY A 230 23.42 19.10 -2.76
C GLY A 230 22.33 20.10 -3.17
N PRO A 231 22.55 20.82 -4.28
CA PRO A 231 21.56 21.73 -4.85
C PRO A 231 20.26 21.02 -5.23
N CYS A 232 19.12 21.64 -4.94
CA CYS A 232 17.81 21.10 -5.21
C CYS A 232 16.78 22.21 -5.53
N LEU A 233 15.65 21.80 -6.09
CA LEU A 233 14.43 22.61 -6.14
C LEU A 233 13.45 22.12 -5.08
N VAL A 234 12.81 23.05 -4.38
CA VAL A 234 11.81 22.79 -3.33
C VAL A 234 10.44 23.25 -3.81
N ALA A 235 9.42 22.42 -3.56
CA ALA A 235 8.05 22.75 -3.92
C ALA A 235 7.59 24.05 -3.21
N PRO A 236 6.86 24.94 -3.92
CA PRO A 236 6.27 26.15 -3.34
C PRO A 236 5.48 25.87 -2.06
N LYS A 237 5.49 26.81 -1.12
CA LYS A 237 4.78 26.66 0.17
C LYS A 237 3.29 26.31 0.01
N THR A 238 2.60 26.90 -0.96
CA THR A 238 1.19 26.63 -1.24
C THR A 238 0.94 25.15 -1.58
N LEU A 239 1.76 24.56 -2.45
CA LEU A 239 1.70 23.13 -2.78
C LEU A 239 2.07 22.25 -1.59
N ARG A 240 3.09 22.64 -0.81
CA ARG A 240 3.48 21.91 0.41
C ARG A 240 2.33 21.87 1.41
N ASP A 241 1.67 23.01 1.68
CA ASP A 241 0.57 23.09 2.65
C ASP A 241 -0.65 22.23 2.24
N GLU A 242 -0.92 22.11 0.94
CA GLU A 242 -1.95 21.21 0.41
C GLU A 242 -1.54 19.74 0.52
N TRP A 243 -0.36 19.40 0.02
CA TRP A 243 0.13 18.03 -0.01
C TRP A 243 0.43 17.46 1.38
N ILE A 244 0.84 18.27 2.35
CA ILE A 244 1.00 17.84 3.74
C ILE A 244 -0.30 17.28 4.30
N LYS A 245 -1.43 17.95 4.06
CA LYS A 245 -2.76 17.50 4.52
C LYS A 245 -3.15 16.19 3.85
N GLY A 246 -3.03 16.12 2.53
CA GLY A 246 -3.32 14.92 1.77
C GLY A 246 -2.44 13.73 2.18
N LEU A 247 -1.15 13.98 2.38
CA LEU A 247 -0.18 12.96 2.76
C LEU A 247 -0.43 12.45 4.18
N ALA A 248 -0.73 13.34 5.12
CA ALA A 248 -1.07 12.95 6.48
C ALA A 248 -2.31 12.06 6.49
N LYS A 249 -3.39 12.48 5.83
CA LYS A 249 -4.61 11.67 5.69
C LYS A 249 -4.33 10.31 5.06
N ALA A 250 -3.57 10.28 3.96
CA ALA A 250 -3.23 9.03 3.28
C ALA A 250 -2.36 8.09 4.14
N ILE A 251 -1.43 8.62 4.91
CA ILE A 251 -0.59 7.81 5.82
C ILE A 251 -1.40 7.22 6.96
N ILE A 252 -2.40 7.93 7.48
CA ILE A 252 -3.22 7.49 8.61
C ILE A 252 -4.33 6.52 8.19
N ASP A 253 -5.00 6.76 7.04
CA ASP A 253 -6.21 6.02 6.62
C ASP A 253 -6.07 5.25 5.29
N TRP A 254 -4.85 4.92 4.85
CA TRP A 254 -4.71 4.03 3.69
C TRP A 254 -5.33 2.65 3.94
N LYS A 255 -5.88 2.07 2.88
CA LYS A 255 -6.53 0.75 2.87
C LYS A 255 -6.06 -0.07 1.68
N ILE A 256 -5.93 -1.38 1.87
CA ILE A 256 -5.72 -2.29 0.74
C ILE A 256 -7.06 -2.47 0.03
N THR A 257 -7.16 -1.95 -1.18
CA THR A 257 -8.28 -2.25 -2.07
C THR A 257 -8.00 -3.56 -2.80
N SER A 258 -8.99 -4.45 -2.82
CA SER A 258 -8.95 -5.65 -3.65
C SER A 258 -9.95 -5.52 -4.80
N ASN A 259 -9.82 -6.36 -5.83
CA ASN A 259 -10.78 -6.36 -6.93
C ASN A 259 -12.23 -6.56 -6.48
N GLN A 260 -12.45 -7.24 -5.36
CA GLN A 260 -13.78 -7.53 -4.79
C GLN A 260 -14.23 -6.52 -3.74
N ALA A 261 -13.31 -5.71 -3.21
CA ALA A 261 -13.53 -4.77 -2.11
C ALA A 261 -12.79 -3.47 -2.41
N ARG A 262 -13.37 -2.68 -3.33
CA ARG A 262 -12.80 -1.40 -3.79
C ARG A 262 -13.21 -0.23 -2.90
N THR A 263 -14.38 -0.30 -2.26
CA THR A 263 -14.98 0.79 -1.48
C THR A 263 -15.21 0.46 -0.01
N PHE A 264 -15.08 -0.81 0.38
CA PHE A 264 -15.33 -1.25 1.75
C PHE A 264 -14.31 -2.31 2.17
N SER A 265 -13.51 -1.98 3.18
CA SER A 265 -12.68 -2.93 3.92
C SER A 265 -12.63 -2.41 5.34
N LEU A 266 -12.98 -3.24 6.33
CA LEU A 266 -12.91 -2.82 7.73
C LEU A 266 -11.46 -2.49 8.09
N MET A 267 -10.50 -3.34 7.70
CA MET A 267 -9.05 -3.21 7.93
C MET A 267 -8.67 -2.19 9.02
N ASP A 268 -9.20 -2.42 10.22
CA ASP A 268 -9.31 -1.34 11.21
C ASP A 268 -7.92 -0.92 11.65
N THR A 269 -7.65 0.38 11.64
CA THR A 269 -6.50 0.90 12.35
C THR A 269 -6.81 0.88 13.85
N LEU A 270 -6.17 -0.02 14.59
CA LEU A 270 -6.36 -0.15 16.04
C LEU A 270 -5.50 0.86 16.80
N ALA A 271 -4.27 1.07 16.35
CA ALA A 271 -3.37 2.03 16.97
C ALA A 271 -2.36 2.57 15.97
N LEU A 272 -1.84 3.76 16.26
CA LEU A 272 -0.79 4.39 15.49
C LEU A 272 0.21 5.05 16.45
N SER A 273 1.49 4.88 16.16
CA SER A 273 2.58 5.53 16.89
C SER A 273 3.36 6.42 15.94
N ILE A 274 3.77 7.60 16.41
CA ILE A 274 4.61 8.56 15.68
C ILE A 274 5.83 8.90 16.56
N SER A 275 7.03 8.90 15.98
CA SER A 275 8.27 9.22 16.69
C SER A 275 9.36 9.67 15.72
N ASP A 276 10.38 10.35 16.21
CA ASP A 276 11.62 10.61 15.48
C ASP A 276 12.71 9.55 15.74
N ASN A 277 12.39 8.53 16.55
CA ASN A 277 13.30 7.46 16.93
C ASN A 277 12.81 6.09 16.44
N ALA A 278 13.51 5.54 15.44
CA ALA A 278 13.20 4.24 14.85
C ALA A 278 13.18 3.07 15.85
N ASN A 279 14.01 3.11 16.89
CA ASN A 279 14.10 2.03 17.86
C ASN A 279 12.92 2.07 18.84
N LEU A 280 12.50 3.28 19.27
CA LEU A 280 11.37 3.43 20.17
C LEU A 280 10.06 3.03 19.50
N ILE A 281 9.88 3.35 18.22
CA ILE A 281 8.62 3.05 17.55
C ILE A 281 8.35 1.55 17.44
N ALA A 282 9.39 0.73 17.21
CA ALA A 282 9.26 -0.72 17.19
C ALA A 282 8.83 -1.30 18.56
N GLY A 283 9.25 -0.65 19.65
CA GLY A 283 8.84 -1.01 21.01
C GLY A 283 7.41 -0.57 21.37
N SER A 284 6.89 0.48 20.75
CA SER A 284 5.57 1.05 21.09
C SER A 284 4.39 0.13 20.77
N ILE A 285 4.49 -0.68 19.72
CA ILE A 285 3.46 -1.64 19.31
C ILE A 285 4.16 -2.97 19.05
N ARG A 286 4.01 -3.90 20.00
CA ARG A 286 4.77 -5.16 20.05
C ARG A 286 3.88 -6.33 20.46
N ALA A 287 4.46 -7.52 20.44
CA ALA A 287 3.87 -8.68 21.08
C ALA A 287 4.90 -9.32 22.02
N LYS A 288 4.43 -9.95 23.09
CA LYS A 288 5.23 -10.75 24.01
C LYS A 288 4.65 -12.17 24.04
N LEU A 289 5.50 -13.19 24.13
CA LEU A 289 5.02 -14.55 24.39
C LEU A 289 4.36 -14.61 25.77
N SER A 290 3.29 -15.40 25.87
CA SER A 290 2.64 -15.63 27.16
C SER A 290 3.60 -16.41 28.08
N GLU A 291 3.63 -16.03 29.36
CA GLU A 291 4.40 -16.75 30.39
C GLU A 291 3.70 -18.06 30.79
N GLU A 292 2.40 -18.19 30.51
CA GLU A 292 1.57 -19.34 30.88
C GLU A 292 1.37 -20.33 29.72
N ASP A 293 1.44 -19.87 28.47
CA ASP A 293 1.10 -20.67 27.28
C ASP A 293 2.07 -20.38 26.13
N SER A 294 2.92 -21.36 25.80
CA SER A 294 3.94 -21.23 24.76
C SER A 294 3.39 -21.01 23.35
N ASP A 295 2.11 -21.34 23.11
CA ASP A 295 1.45 -21.19 21.82
C ASP A 295 0.64 -19.89 21.72
N LYS A 296 0.78 -18.99 22.70
CA LYS A 296 0.13 -17.67 22.71
C LYS A 296 1.14 -16.53 22.74
N ALA A 297 0.75 -15.45 22.09
CA ALA A 297 1.39 -14.15 22.23
C ALA A 297 0.36 -13.10 22.61
N GLU A 298 0.77 -12.14 23.41
CA GLU A 298 -0.05 -11.02 23.85
C GLU A 298 0.36 -9.76 23.09
N PRO A 299 -0.56 -9.12 22.34
CA PRO A 299 -0.31 -7.81 21.75
C PRO A 299 -0.22 -6.74 22.84
N ILE A 300 0.69 -5.78 22.67
CA ILE A 300 0.94 -4.69 23.61
C ILE A 300 1.03 -3.39 22.83
N ILE A 301 0.26 -2.40 23.28
CA ILE A 301 0.41 -0.99 22.90
C ILE A 301 0.95 -0.27 24.13
N ASP A 302 2.14 0.33 24.04
CA ASP A 302 2.81 1.01 25.15
C ASP A 302 2.44 2.49 25.18
N GLU A 303 1.45 2.83 26.01
CA GLU A 303 0.93 4.20 26.13
C GLU A 303 1.87 5.13 26.92
N SER A 304 2.93 4.58 27.54
CA SER A 304 3.80 5.30 28.47
C SER A 304 5.19 5.64 27.90
N LEU A 305 5.47 5.19 26.67
CA LEU A 305 6.79 5.28 26.08
C LEU A 305 7.14 6.73 25.73
N LYS A 306 8.06 7.32 26.49
CA LYS A 306 8.54 8.70 26.24
C LYS A 306 9.16 8.82 24.85
N GLY A 307 8.83 9.91 24.15
CA GLY A 307 9.32 10.16 22.79
C GLY A 307 8.54 9.43 21.69
N VAL A 308 7.41 8.83 22.03
CA VAL A 308 6.45 8.26 21.07
C VAL A 308 5.07 8.81 21.36
N ASP A 309 4.45 9.43 20.36
CA ASP A 309 3.05 9.82 20.40
C ASP A 309 2.21 8.61 19.96
N THR A 310 1.39 8.06 20.85
CA THR A 310 0.56 6.88 20.59
C THR A 310 -0.93 7.24 20.59
N PHE A 311 -1.62 6.82 19.53
CA PHE A 311 -3.02 7.09 19.28
C PHE A 311 -3.77 5.76 19.17
N ILE A 312 -4.80 5.57 19.99
CA ILE A 312 -5.48 4.27 20.15
C ILE A 312 -6.97 4.46 19.84
N THR A 313 -7.48 3.72 18.87
CA THR A 313 -8.90 3.78 18.49
C THR A 313 -9.76 2.96 19.45
N LEU A 314 -11.07 3.24 19.53
CA LEU A 314 -12.00 2.51 20.39
C LEU A 314 -12.03 1.01 20.10
N GLN A 315 -11.85 0.62 18.84
CA GLN A 315 -11.84 -0.76 18.38
C GLN A 315 -10.67 -1.57 18.98
N ALA A 316 -9.58 -0.91 19.38
CA ALA A 316 -8.42 -1.58 19.97
C ALA A 316 -8.77 -2.37 21.24
N GLY A 317 -9.65 -1.83 22.08
CA GLY A 317 -10.07 -2.46 23.35
C GLY A 317 -10.78 -3.80 23.17
N GLY A 318 -11.26 -4.11 21.95
CA GLY A 318 -11.82 -5.43 21.61
C GLY A 318 -10.77 -6.52 21.38
N TYR A 319 -9.50 -6.14 21.19
CA TYR A 319 -8.42 -7.05 20.78
C TYR A 319 -7.17 -6.95 21.66
N ILE A 320 -6.99 -5.84 22.36
CA ILE A 320 -5.78 -5.49 23.09
C ILE A 320 -6.19 -4.84 24.39
N ARG A 321 -5.48 -5.16 25.47
CA ARG A 321 -5.70 -4.51 26.77
C ARG A 321 -5.09 -3.11 26.75
N THR A 322 -5.92 -2.12 26.44
CA THR A 322 -5.59 -0.69 26.43
C THR A 322 -6.43 0.08 27.44
N LYS A 323 -6.04 1.33 27.72
CA LYS A 323 -6.76 2.26 28.61
C LYS A 323 -6.95 3.64 27.99
N GLY A 324 -6.15 4.00 26.98
CA GLY A 324 -6.12 5.31 26.35
C GLY A 324 -6.93 5.44 25.06
N GLU A 325 -7.92 4.58 24.83
CA GLU A 325 -8.73 4.60 23.61
C GLU A 325 -9.52 5.91 23.47
N LYS A 326 -9.54 6.46 22.26
CA LYS A 326 -10.27 7.70 21.95
C LYS A 326 -11.05 7.58 20.65
N VAL A 327 -12.22 8.23 20.62
CA VAL A 327 -13.06 8.32 19.41
C VAL A 327 -12.38 9.06 18.27
N ASN A 328 -11.58 10.08 18.61
CA ASN A 328 -10.91 10.97 17.66
C ASN A 328 -9.42 10.65 17.49
N ALA A 329 -9.01 9.40 17.75
CA ALA A 329 -7.60 9.02 17.77
C ALA A 329 -6.92 9.20 16.41
N LEU A 330 -7.60 8.85 15.32
CA LEU A 330 -7.04 8.97 13.97
C LEU A 330 -6.95 10.44 13.53
N GLU A 331 -7.96 11.25 13.84
CA GLU A 331 -7.96 12.69 13.57
C GLU A 331 -6.85 13.40 14.34
N THR A 332 -6.62 12.99 15.60
CA THR A 332 -5.53 13.54 16.42
C THR A 332 -4.16 13.12 15.88
N ALA A 333 -4.04 11.88 15.40
CA ALA A 333 -2.82 11.39 14.77
C ALA A 333 -2.51 12.13 13.45
N GLU A 334 -3.54 12.36 12.63
CA GLU A 334 -3.43 13.15 11.40
C GLU A 334 -2.98 14.58 11.70
N ALA A 335 -3.63 15.25 12.66
CA ALA A 335 -3.25 16.60 13.08
C ALA A 335 -1.80 16.66 13.60
N LYS A 336 -1.37 15.66 14.38
CA LYS A 336 0.02 15.58 14.85
C LYS A 336 1.00 15.40 13.69
N LEU A 337 0.69 14.55 12.72
CA LEU A 337 1.54 14.37 11.55
C LEU A 337 1.63 15.65 10.70
N ILE A 338 0.51 16.35 10.51
CA ILE A 338 0.48 17.66 9.83
C ILE A 338 1.38 18.67 10.55
N GLU A 339 1.28 18.76 11.88
CA GLU A 339 2.13 19.63 12.70
C GLU A 339 3.62 19.33 12.47
N LEU A 340 4.02 18.06 12.57
CA LEU A 340 5.41 17.63 12.43
C LEU A 340 5.95 17.86 11.01
N LEU A 341 5.15 17.58 9.99
CA LEU A 341 5.52 17.84 8.58
C LEU A 341 5.65 19.35 8.33
N SER A 342 4.73 20.15 8.85
CA SER A 342 4.72 21.61 8.64
C SER A 342 5.85 22.33 9.38
N ALA A 343 6.36 21.75 10.47
CA ALA A 343 7.41 22.34 11.30
C ALA A 343 8.81 22.29 10.67
N PHE A 344 9.03 21.44 9.66
CA PHE A 344 10.34 21.31 9.02
C PHE A 344 10.59 22.46 8.01
N ASP A 345 11.74 23.12 8.12
CA ASP A 345 12.15 24.15 7.15
C ASP A 345 12.72 23.48 5.89
N TYR A 346 11.84 23.24 4.92
CA TYR A 346 12.21 22.62 3.64
C TYR A 346 13.11 23.52 2.77
N GLU A 347 13.10 24.83 2.97
CA GLU A 347 13.81 25.81 2.14
C GLU A 347 15.22 26.10 2.67
N ASN A 348 15.47 25.94 3.98
CA ASN A 348 16.76 26.24 4.61
C ASN A 348 17.33 25.07 5.44
N GLN A 349 17.51 23.90 4.82
CA GLN A 349 17.85 22.66 5.53
C GLN A 349 19.29 22.57 6.09
N LEU A 350 20.18 23.50 5.73
CA LEU A 350 21.58 23.53 6.15
C LEU A 350 21.88 24.56 7.25
N LYS A 351 20.86 25.29 7.72
CA LYS A 351 21.02 26.28 8.79
C LYS A 351 21.04 25.63 10.17
#